data_AF-X1J3I5-F1
#
_entry.id   AF-X1J3I5-F1
#
_cell.length_a   1.000
_cell.length_b   1.000
_cell.length_c   1.000
_cell.angle_alpha   90.00
_cell.angle_beta   90.00
_cell.angle_gamma   90.00
#
_symmetry.space_group_name_H-M   'P 1'
#
loop_
_entity.id
_entity.type
_entity.pdbx_description
1 polymer ?
#
loop_
_entity_poly.entity_id
_entity_poly.type
_entity_poly.pdbx_seq_one_letter_code
_entity_poly.pdbx_strand_id
1 'polypeptide(L)'
;MLGQRPDQQNLFSADNQYLEFVGEDSFYGFLAQHGRELFCDGDFEELYCPDFGRPSVPPSTLVIALLLQAHDRVSDDEATQRAAFDMRWKVALGAEMDERPFAKSTLQLFRAQLVI
;
A
#
# COMPACT_ATOMS: atom_id res chain seq x y z
N MET A 1 7.03 -1.47 -16.11
CA MET A 1 7.76 -2.44 -15.27
C MET A 1 7.07 -2.59 -13.93
N LEU A 2 6.91 -3.84 -13.47
CA LEU A 2 6.32 -4.17 -12.17
C LEU A 2 7.23 -3.66 -11.03
N GLY A 3 6.69 -2.80 -10.17
CA GLY A 3 7.33 -2.46 -8.91
C GLY A 3 7.22 -3.61 -7.92
N GLN A 4 8.28 -3.86 -7.16
CA GLN A 4 8.30 -4.93 -6.15
C GLN A 4 8.67 -4.36 -4.78
N ARG A 5 7.99 -4.83 -3.73
CA ARG A 5 8.43 -4.60 -2.35
C ARG A 5 9.69 -5.42 -2.08
N PRO A 6 10.72 -4.85 -1.42
CA PRO A 6 11.89 -5.60 -1.03
C PRO A 6 11.51 -6.64 0.04
N ASP A 7 12.09 -7.84 -0.04
CA ASP A 7 11.84 -8.93 0.93
C ASP A 7 12.18 -8.51 2.36
N GLN A 8 13.25 -7.73 2.51
CA GLN A 8 13.65 -7.16 3.80
C GLN A 8 12.81 -5.92 4.10
N GLN A 9 12.13 -5.94 5.24
CA GLN A 9 11.41 -4.79 5.76
C GLN A 9 12.39 -3.68 6.19
N ASN A 10 12.01 -2.44 5.94
CA ASN A 10 12.81 -1.29 6.32
C ASN A 10 12.66 -1.04 7.83
N LEU A 11 13.77 -0.87 8.54
CA LEU A 11 13.78 -0.59 9.98
C LEU A 11 12.97 0.68 10.33
N PHE A 12 12.94 1.67 9.44
CA PHE A 12 12.29 2.97 9.63
C PHE A 12 10.87 3.03 9.06
N SER A 13 10.33 1.90 8.61
CA SER A 13 8.92 1.79 8.26
C SER A 13 8.02 2.00 9.48
N ALA A 14 6.82 2.54 9.26
CA ALA A 14 5.92 2.89 10.35
C ALA A 14 5.35 1.67 11.07
N ASP A 15 5.11 0.56 10.37
CA ASP A 15 4.73 -0.73 10.97
C ASP A 15 5.77 -1.18 11.99
N ASN A 16 7.06 -1.14 11.66
CA ASN A 16 8.09 -1.56 12.60
C ASN A 16 8.20 -0.64 13.85
N GLN A 17 7.85 0.65 13.71
CA GLN A 17 7.99 1.62 14.81
C GLN A 17 6.73 1.83 15.64
N TYR A 18 5.55 1.69 15.04
CA TYR A 18 4.28 2.17 15.62
C TYR A 18 3.16 1.13 15.61
N LEU A 19 3.41 -0.12 15.19
CA LEU A 19 2.38 -1.17 15.18
C LEU A 19 1.73 -1.37 16.57
N GLU A 20 2.53 -1.52 17.62
CA GLU A 20 2.00 -1.69 18.99
C GLU A 20 1.13 -0.48 19.43
N PHE A 21 1.51 0.73 19.02
CA PHE A 21 0.77 1.95 19.34
C PHE A 21 -0.56 2.04 18.58
N VAL A 22 -0.59 1.65 17.30
CA VAL A 22 -1.82 1.58 16.49
C VAL A 22 -2.72 0.42 16.93
N GLY A 23 -2.13 -0.61 17.53
CA GLY A 23 -2.79 -1.81 18.02
C GLY A 23 -2.82 -2.90 16.95
N GLU A 24 -2.24 -4.06 17.29
CA GLU A 24 -2.16 -5.24 16.42
C GLU A 24 -3.55 -5.77 16.04
N ASP A 25 -4.48 -5.76 16.99
CA ASP A 25 -5.87 -6.20 16.77
C ASP A 25 -6.72 -5.21 15.95
N SER A 26 -6.16 -4.03 15.61
CA SER A 26 -6.85 -3.08 14.73
C SER A 26 -6.80 -3.55 13.28
N PHE A 27 -7.73 -3.09 12.44
CA PHE A 27 -7.69 -3.39 11.01
C PHE A 27 -6.38 -2.95 10.34
N TYR A 28 -5.80 -1.83 10.78
CA TYR A 28 -4.52 -1.32 10.29
C TYR A 28 -3.36 -2.22 10.73
N GLY A 29 -3.35 -2.67 11.99
CA GLY A 29 -2.36 -3.58 12.54
C GLY A 29 -2.40 -4.95 11.86
N PHE A 30 -3.61 -5.49 11.65
CA PHE A 30 -3.81 -6.72 10.88
C PHE A 30 -3.22 -6.63 9.47
N LEU A 31 -3.47 -5.52 8.75
CA LEU A 31 -2.90 -5.32 7.41
C LEU A 31 -1.38 -5.13 7.44
N ALA A 32 -0.82 -4.51 8.48
CA ALA A 32 0.62 -4.40 8.65
C ALA A 32 1.28 -5.79 8.85
N GLN A 33 0.67 -6.64 9.67
CA GLN A 33 1.18 -7.99 9.98
C GLN A 33 1.03 -8.95 8.80
N HIS A 34 -0.13 -8.96 8.15
CA HIS A 34 -0.49 -10.01 7.19
C HIS A 34 -0.63 -9.52 5.75
N GLY A 35 -0.71 -8.21 5.50
CA GLY A 35 -0.97 -7.68 4.16
C GLY A 35 0.10 -8.09 3.13
N ARG A 36 1.36 -8.21 3.54
CA ARG A 36 2.47 -8.67 2.68
C ARG A 36 2.37 -10.15 2.30
N GLU A 37 1.79 -10.97 3.17
CA GLU A 37 1.61 -12.41 2.93
C GLU A 37 0.36 -12.67 2.09
N LEU A 38 -0.67 -11.83 2.27
CA LEU A 38 -1.94 -11.93 1.56
C LEU A 38 -1.86 -11.42 0.11
N PHE A 39 -0.97 -10.46 -0.17
CA PHE A 39 -0.86 -9.82 -1.48
C PHE A 39 0.60 -9.76 -1.91
N CYS A 40 0.98 -10.64 -2.84
CA CYS A 40 2.29 -10.61 -3.49
C CYS A 40 2.24 -9.73 -4.74
N ASP A 41 3.34 -9.02 -5.05
CA ASP A 41 3.38 -8.21 -6.28
C ASP A 41 3.24 -9.06 -7.55
N GLY A 42 3.69 -10.32 -7.49
CA GLY A 42 3.53 -11.29 -8.58
C GLY A 42 2.08 -11.65 -8.91
N ASP A 43 1.15 -11.50 -7.95
CA ASP A 43 -0.28 -11.74 -8.19
C ASP A 43 -0.88 -10.75 -9.20
N PHE A 44 -0.16 -9.67 -9.50
CA PHE A 44 -0.58 -8.58 -10.38
C PHE A 44 0.31 -8.45 -11.62
N GLU A 45 1.19 -9.41 -11.90
CA GLU A 45 2.19 -9.30 -12.98
C GLU A 45 1.55 -9.05 -14.36
N GLU A 46 0.39 -9.66 -14.62
CA GLU A 46 -0.36 -9.52 -15.88
C GLU A 46 -0.82 -8.08 -16.15
N LEU A 47 -0.90 -7.23 -15.12
CA LEU A 47 -1.27 -5.82 -15.27
C LEU A 47 -0.12 -4.94 -15.78
N TYR A 48 1.09 -5.46 -15.84
CA TYR A 48 2.30 -4.70 -16.12
C TYR A 48 3.11 -5.28 -17.27
N CYS A 49 3.73 -4.40 -18.07
CA CYS A 49 4.72 -4.81 -19.05
C CYS A 49 6.08 -5.04 -18.37
N PRO A 50 6.71 -6.24 -18.53
CA PRO A 50 7.96 -6.58 -17.86
C PRO A 50 9.16 -5.78 -18.38
N ASP A 51 9.24 -5.54 -19.68
CA ASP A 51 10.45 -5.01 -20.33
C ASP A 51 10.38 -3.51 -20.66
N PHE A 52 9.30 -2.81 -20.26
CA PHE A 52 9.09 -1.44 -20.67
C PHE A 52 8.46 -0.54 -19.58
N GLY A 53 8.96 0.69 -19.50
CA GLY A 53 8.44 1.75 -18.61
C GLY A 53 9.18 1.92 -17.28
N ARG A 54 8.85 2.98 -16.54
CA ARG A 54 9.36 3.21 -15.18
C ARG A 54 8.81 2.13 -14.23
N PRO A 55 9.56 1.72 -13.18
CA PRO A 55 9.00 0.90 -12.12
C PRO A 55 7.76 1.56 -11.51
N SER A 56 6.67 0.80 -11.42
CA SER A 56 5.44 1.27 -10.77
C SER A 56 5.60 1.33 -9.25
N VAL A 57 4.62 1.94 -8.58
CA VAL A 57 4.40 1.62 -7.16
C VAL A 57 4.08 0.12 -7.06
N PRO A 58 4.61 -0.60 -6.06
CA PRO A 58 4.29 -2.02 -5.89
C PRO A 58 2.77 -2.24 -5.79
N PRO A 59 2.16 -3.10 -6.62
CA PRO A 59 0.71 -3.30 -6.62
C PRO A 59 0.18 -3.89 -5.29
N SER A 60 0.99 -4.66 -4.56
CA SER A 60 0.66 -5.08 -3.19
C SER A 60 0.41 -3.89 -2.24
N THR A 61 1.13 -2.77 -2.41
CA THR A 61 0.86 -1.53 -1.68
C THR A 61 -0.48 -0.93 -2.09
N LEU A 62 -0.78 -0.91 -3.39
CA LEU A 62 -1.98 -0.28 -3.92
C LEU A 62 -3.24 -1.06 -3.55
N VAL A 63 -3.19 -2.39 -3.51
CA VAL A 63 -4.35 -3.20 -3.06
C VAL A 63 -4.63 -3.00 -1.57
N ILE A 64 -3.60 -2.92 -0.72
CA ILE A 64 -3.77 -2.57 0.70
C ILE A 64 -4.39 -1.17 0.83
N ALA A 65 -3.92 -0.20 0.04
CA ALA A 65 -4.52 1.15 0.02
C ALA A 65 -6.00 1.15 -0.40
N LEU A 66 -6.40 0.29 -1.34
CA LEU A 66 -7.80 0.12 -1.72
C LEU A 66 -8.63 -0.50 -0.59
N LEU A 67 -8.10 -1.47 0.15
CA LEU A 67 -8.77 -2.04 1.33
C LEU A 67 -8.96 -0.99 2.43
N LEU A 68 -7.93 -0.21 2.72
CA LEU A 68 -7.99 0.90 3.68
C LEU A 68 -9.01 1.95 3.26
N GLN A 69 -9.03 2.30 1.98
CA GLN A 69 -9.99 3.24 1.42
C GLN A 69 -11.43 2.74 1.59
N ALA A 70 -11.68 1.46 1.30
CA ALA A 70 -12.99 0.84 1.44
C ALA A 70 -13.42 0.76 2.92
N HIS A 71 -12.49 0.39 3.81
CA HIS A 71 -12.71 0.31 5.25
C HIS A 71 -13.06 1.69 5.85
N ASP A 72 -12.29 2.72 5.53
CA ASP A 72 -12.49 4.08 6.05
C ASP A 72 -13.60 4.85 5.29
N ARG A 73 -14.10 4.31 4.17
CA ARG A 73 -15.12 4.89 3.29
C ARG A 73 -14.75 6.29 2.79
N VAL A 74 -13.53 6.42 2.28
CA VAL A 74 -12.97 7.71 1.85
C VAL A 74 -12.83 7.81 0.33
N SER A 75 -12.78 9.06 -0.16
CA SER A 75 -12.54 9.34 -1.58
C SER A 75 -11.10 9.00 -1.97
N ASP A 76 -10.79 8.94 -3.28
CA ASP A 76 -9.41 8.73 -3.76
C ASP A 76 -8.47 9.85 -3.30
N ASP A 77 -9.02 11.07 -3.18
CA ASP A 77 -8.28 12.24 -2.74
C ASP A 77 -7.88 12.09 -1.27
N GLU A 78 -8.85 11.78 -0.42
CA GLU A 78 -8.65 11.55 1.00
C GLU A 78 -7.79 10.30 1.25
N ALA A 79 -7.94 9.22 0.48
CA ALA A 79 -7.07 8.05 0.57
C ALA A 79 -5.61 8.40 0.29
N THR A 80 -5.35 9.25 -0.71
CA THR A 80 -4.00 9.72 -1.02
C THR A 80 -3.45 10.61 0.10
N GLN A 81 -4.28 11.49 0.68
CA GLN A 81 -3.89 12.33 1.82
C GLN A 81 -3.58 11.46 3.05
N ARG A 82 -4.41 10.47 3.38
CA ARG A 82 -4.18 9.55 4.50
C ARG A 82 -2.93 8.69 4.30
N ALA A 83 -2.71 8.15 3.10
CA ALA A 83 -1.48 7.43 2.77
C ALA A 83 -0.22 8.30 2.94
N ALA A 84 -0.33 9.63 2.77
CA ALA A 84 0.77 10.56 2.95
C ALA A 84 0.96 11.00 4.41
N PHE A 85 -0.12 11.16 5.18
CA PHE A 85 -0.06 11.90 6.46
C PHE A 85 -0.67 11.18 7.67
N ASP A 86 -1.51 10.15 7.50
CA ASP A 86 -2.12 9.41 8.61
C ASP A 86 -1.21 8.24 9.05
N MET A 87 -0.78 8.26 10.30
CA MET A 87 0.13 7.25 10.87
C MET A 87 -0.43 5.82 10.82
N ARG A 88 -1.74 5.62 10.99
CA ARG A 88 -2.34 4.28 10.95
C ARG A 88 -2.31 3.72 9.53
N TRP A 89 -2.54 4.58 8.54
CA TRP A 89 -2.34 4.22 7.13
C TRP A 89 -0.88 3.92 6.82
N LYS A 90 0.07 4.69 7.36
CA LYS A 90 1.50 4.41 7.22
C LYS A 90 1.89 3.05 7.77
N VAL A 91 1.39 2.71 8.96
CA VAL A 91 1.55 1.39 9.57
C VAL A 91 0.99 0.30 8.66
N ALA A 92 -0.27 0.39 8.25
CA ALA A 92 -0.87 -0.62 7.39
C ALA A 92 -0.16 -0.79 6.03
N LEU A 93 0.36 0.30 5.45
CA LEU A 93 1.06 0.28 4.17
C LEU A 93 2.52 -0.18 4.29
N GLY A 94 3.09 -0.19 5.49
CA GLY A 94 4.52 -0.41 5.72
C GLY A 94 5.41 0.70 5.17
N ALA A 95 4.90 1.94 5.17
CA ALA A 95 5.57 3.11 4.60
C ALA A 95 6.32 3.91 5.68
N GLU A 96 7.37 4.65 5.29
CA GLU A 96 8.02 5.59 6.21
C GLU A 96 7.13 6.81 6.48
N MET A 97 7.34 7.48 7.61
CA MET A 97 6.49 8.60 8.05
C MET A 97 6.53 9.82 7.12
N ASP A 98 7.68 10.10 6.48
CA ASP A 98 7.88 11.20 5.53
C ASP A 98 7.66 10.81 4.06
N GLU A 99 7.40 9.52 3.79
CA GLU A 99 7.14 9.02 2.44
C GLU A 99 5.82 9.55 1.87
N ARG A 100 5.66 9.57 0.55
CA ARG A 100 4.35 9.72 -0.11
C ARG A 100 4.15 8.53 -1.06
N PRO A 101 3.48 7.46 -0.61
CA PRO A 101 3.57 6.14 -1.27
C PRO A 101 3.08 6.12 -2.72
N PHE A 102 2.06 6.92 -3.05
CA PHE A 102 1.50 6.99 -4.39
C PHE A 102 0.78 8.32 -4.64
N ALA A 103 0.55 8.62 -5.91
CA ALA A 103 -0.35 9.69 -6.34
C ALA A 103 -1.77 9.16 -6.52
N LYS A 104 -2.77 10.04 -6.43
CA LYS A 104 -4.18 9.73 -6.66
C LYS A 104 -4.44 9.00 -7.97
N SER A 105 -3.84 9.48 -9.06
CA SER A 105 -3.99 8.88 -10.40
C SER A 105 -3.44 7.45 -10.46
N THR A 106 -2.39 7.14 -9.70
CA THR A 106 -1.83 5.79 -9.59
C THR A 106 -2.84 4.84 -8.96
N LEU A 107 -3.47 5.23 -7.86
CA LEU A 107 -4.48 4.42 -7.18
C LEU A 107 -5.72 4.18 -8.08
N GLN A 108 -6.15 5.22 -8.79
CA GLN A 108 -7.27 5.15 -9.74
C GLN A 108 -6.98 4.22 -10.91
N LEU A 109 -5.79 4.33 -11.52
CA LEU A 109 -5.36 3.47 -12.62
C LEU A 109 -5.33 2.00 -12.18
N PHE A 110 -4.71 1.71 -11.04
CA PHE A 110 -4.65 0.36 -10.51
C PHE A 110 -6.03 -0.23 -10.26
N ARG A 111 -6.94 0.54 -9.64
CA ARG A 111 -8.33 0.08 -9.45
C ARG A 111 -9.02 -0.22 -10.77
N ALA A 112 -8.85 0.63 -11.79
CA ALA A 112 -9.47 0.43 -13.09
C ALA A 112 -8.97 -0.85 -13.78
N GLN A 113 -7.72 -1.24 -13.56
CA GLN A 113 -7.14 -2.47 -14.11
C GLN A 113 -7.68 -3.75 -13.46
N LEU A 114 -8.22 -3.69 -12.23
CA LEU A 114 -8.77 -4.85 -11.51
C LEU A 114 -10.20 -5.23 -11.92
N VAL A 115 -10.93 -4.35 -12.61
CA VAL A 115 -12.36 -4.51 -12.93
C VAL A 115 -12.58 -4.98 -14.37
N ILE A 116 -11.51 -5.38 -15.06
CA ILE A 116 -11.54 -5.81 -16.47
C ILE A 116 -11.95 -7.28 -16.57
#